data_AF-A0A843C548-F1
#
_entry.id   AF-A0A843C548-F1
#
_cell.length_a   1.000
_cell.length_b   1.000
_cell.length_c   1.000
_cell.angle_alpha   90.00
_cell.angle_beta   90.00
_cell.angle_gamma   90.00
#
_symmetry.space_group_name_H-M   'P 1'
#
loop_
_entity.id
_entity.type
_entity.pdbx_description
1 polymer ?
#
loop_
_entity_poly.entity_id
_entity_poly.type
_entity_poly.pdbx_seq_one_letter_code
_entity_poly.pdbx_strand_id
1 'polypeptide(L)' 'MAGLRNNLIHHYSGVDWAIVWNVISTRLPVLEARIANLIDKEFRG' A
#
# COMPACT_ATOMS: atom_id res chain seq x y z
N MET A 1 -29.00 13.71 -8.73
CA MET A 1 -28.41 12.67 -7.86
C MET A 1 -26.91 12.68 -8.04
N ALA A 2 -26.21 13.51 -7.26
CA ALA A 2 -24.75 13.50 -7.21
C ALA A 2 -24.33 12.29 -6.36
N GLY A 3 -24.06 11.17 -7.05
CA GLY A 3 -23.90 9.85 -6.43
C GLY A 3 -22.69 9.75 -5.49
N LEU A 4 -22.77 8.79 -4.56
CA LEU A 4 -21.73 8.37 -3.61
C LEU A 4 -20.31 8.28 -4.22
N ARG A 5 -20.22 7.92 -5.51
CA ARG A 5 -19.00 7.95 -6.32
C ARG A 5 -18.29 9.32 -6.32
N ASN A 6 -19.03 10.42 -6.36
CA ASN A 6 -18.47 11.78 -6.33
C ASN A 6 -17.79 12.06 -4.98
N ASN A 7 -18.43 11.69 -3.87
CA ASN A 7 -17.86 11.88 -2.52
C ASN A 7 -16.63 11.00 -2.27
N LEU A 8 -16.60 9.77 -2.78
CA LEU A 8 -15.44 8.89 -2.65
C LEU A 8 -14.20 9.42 -3.38
N ILE A 9 -14.38 10.04 -4.55
CA ILE A 9 -13.26 10.61 -5.33
C ILE A 9 -12.72 11.88 -4.67
N HIS A 10 -13.59 12.67 -4.02
CA HIS A 10 -13.18 13.94 -3.42
C HIS A 10 -12.09 13.80 -2.34
N HIS A 11 -12.03 12.67 -1.62
CA HIS A 11 -11.01 12.42 -0.58
C HIS A 11 -9.66 11.89 -1.10
N TYR A 12 -9.56 11.54 -2.39
CA TYR A 12 -8.29 11.17 -3.05
C TYR A 12 -7.78 12.27 -3.99
N SER A 13 -8.51 13.37 -4.11
CA SER A 13 -8.13 14.52 -4.93
C SER A 13 -6.82 15.12 -4.41
N GLY A 14 -5.73 15.00 -5.18
CA GLY A 14 -4.42 15.54 -4.82
C GLY A 14 -3.40 14.52 -4.33
N VAL A 15 -3.75 13.22 -4.28
CA VAL A 15 -2.75 12.17 -4.08
C VAL A 15 -1.94 12.00 -5.36
N ASP A 16 -0.62 12.11 -5.25
CA ASP A 16 0.28 11.83 -6.35
C ASP A 16 0.35 10.31 -6.59
N TRP A 17 -0.29 9.88 -7.67
CA TRP A 17 -0.32 8.48 -8.09
C TRP A 17 1.06 7.92 -8.43
N ALA A 18 2.02 8.76 -8.84
CA ALA A 18 3.40 8.32 -9.06
C ALA A 18 4.09 7.97 -7.74
N ILE A 19 3.83 8.73 -6.66
CA ILE A 19 4.33 8.40 -5.32
C ILE A 19 3.70 7.12 -4.82
N VAL A 20 2.37 6.96 -4.96
CA VAL A 20 1.67 5.75 -4.54
C VAL A 20 2.20 4.53 -5.29
N TRP A 21 2.33 4.63 -6.61
CA TRP A 21 2.88 3.55 -7.42
C TRP A 21 4.32 3.22 -7.04
N ASN A 22 5.15 4.24 -6.80
CA ASN A 22 6.52 4.04 -6.36
C ASN A 22 6.60 3.30 -5.01
N VAL A 23 5.76 3.67 -4.03
CA VAL A 23 5.72 2.98 -2.73
C VAL A 23 5.29 1.52 -2.90
N ILE A 24 4.28 1.27 -3.74
CA ILE A 24 3.81 -0.09 -4.05
C ILE A 24 4.91 -0.93 -4.69
N SER A 25 5.60 -0.39 -5.70
CA SER A 25 6.60 -1.16 -6.43
C SER A 25 7.93 -1.30 -5.70
N THR A 26 8.27 -0.40 -4.77
CA THR A 26 9.62 -0.36 -4.17
C THR A 26 9.67 -0.69 -2.68
N ARG A 27 8.64 -0.31 -1.91
CA ARG A 27 8.67 -0.43 -0.44
C ARG A 27 7.88 -1.62 0.08
N LEU A 28 6.74 -1.92 -0.53
CA LEU A 28 5.91 -3.07 -0.12
C LEU A 28 6.63 -4.42 -0.25
N PRO A 29 7.34 -4.74 -1.36
CA PRO A 29 8.05 -6.02 -1.48
C PRO A 29 9.15 -6.17 -0.43
N VAL A 30 9.84 -5.08 -0.09
CA VAL A 30 10.88 -5.08 0.96
C VAL A 30 10.26 -5.35 2.32
N LEU A 31 9.10 -4.76 2.61
CA LEU A 31 8.39 -5.00 3.87
C LEU A 31 7.90 -6.44 3.97
N GLU A 32 7.33 -6.97 2.88
CA GLU A 32 6.88 -8.36 2.80
C GLU A 32 8.03 -9.34 3.09
N ALA A 33 9.18 -9.16 2.44
CA ALA A 33 10.35 -9.99 2.68
C ALA A 33 10.85 -9.90 4.13
N ARG A 34 10.80 -8.72 4.75
CA ARG A 34 11.20 -8.54 6.16
C ARG A 34 10.25 -9.25 7.13
N ILE A 35 8.94 -9.19 6.88
CA ILE A 35 7.94 -9.88 7.69
C ILE A 35 8.09 -11.40 7.53
N ALA A 36 8.26 -11.88 6.30
CA ALA A 36 8.48 -13.30 6.03
C ALA A 36 9.72 -13.82 6.77
N ASN A 37 10.84 -13.07 6.72
CA ASN A 37 12.05 -13.41 7.46
C ASN A 37 11.85 -13.41 8.99
N LEU A 38 11.04 -12.49 9.52
CA LEU A 38 10.74 -12.47 10.96
C LEU A 38 9.94 -13.71 11.35
N ILE A 39 8.89 -14.05 10.60
CA ILE A 39 8.07 -15.23 10.85
C ILE A 39 8.91 -16.51 10.73
N ASP A 40 9.77 -16.61 9.72
CA ASP A 40 10.65 -17.76 9.53
C ASP A 40 11.60 -17.95 10.73
N LYS A 41 12.20 -16.86 11.23
CA LYS A 41 13.07 -16.91 12.42
C LYS A 41 12.34 -17.34 13.69
N GLU A 42 11.10 -16.88 13.89
CA GLU A 42 10.35 -17.16 15.11
C GLU A 42 9.72 -18.57 15.14
N PHE A 43 9.43 -19.16 13.97
CA PHE A 43 8.66 -20.41 13.89
C PHE A 43 9.35 -21.56 13.15
N ARG A 44 10.49 -21.32 12.48
CA ARG A 44 11.22 -22.34 11.70
C ARG A 44 12.72 -22.40 12.02
N GLY A 45 13.18 -21.60 13.00
CA GLY A 45 14.52 -21.64 13.58
C GLY A 45 14.67 -22.65 14.72
#